data_AF-T0SML4-F1
#
_entry.id   AF-T0SML4-F1
#
_cell.length_a   1.000
_cell.length_b   1.000
_cell.length_c   1.000
_cell.angle_alpha   90.00
_cell.angle_beta   90.00
_cell.angle_gamma   90.00
#
_symmetry.space_group_name_H-M   'P 1'
#
loop_
_entity.id
_entity.type
_entity.pdbx_description
1 polymer ?
#
loop_
_entity_poly.entity_id
_entity_poly.type
_entity_poly.pdbx_seq_one_letter_code
_entity_poly.pdbx_strand_id
1 'polypeptide(L)'
;MGQNKMTNLVSIEAFKSAKKVETAGQFHASYYSLLDFNDLLAEATILMSDISTSTVIDTEVIYRSQAVINEINSRAKSKGEVLFNAITQISNSLDKNIEKYLAMNN
;
A
#
# COMPACT_ATOMS: atom_id res chain seq x y z
N MET A 1 -29.62 35.68 5.88
CA MET A 1 -29.34 34.22 5.95
C MET A 1 -27.89 34.00 5.54
N GLY A 2 -26.98 33.97 6.51
CA GLY A 2 -25.54 33.77 6.26
C GLY A 2 -25.21 32.28 6.27
N GLN A 3 -24.65 31.77 5.18
CA GLN A 3 -24.14 30.41 5.11
C GLN A 3 -22.96 30.25 6.06
N ASN A 4 -23.07 29.32 7.01
CA ASN A 4 -21.95 28.81 7.79
C ASN A 4 -20.96 28.14 6.83
N LYS A 5 -19.92 28.87 6.41
CA LYS A 5 -18.70 28.25 5.88
C LYS A 5 -17.98 27.60 7.06
N MET A 6 -18.31 26.35 7.36
CA MET A 6 -17.45 25.51 8.18
C MET A 6 -16.14 25.31 7.42
N THR A 7 -15.16 26.14 7.74
CA THR A 7 -13.77 25.96 7.34
C THR A 7 -13.31 24.64 7.95
N ASN A 8 -13.18 23.61 7.14
CA ASN A 8 -12.68 22.30 7.55
C ASN A 8 -11.17 22.42 7.78
N LEU A 9 -10.77 23.08 8.87
CA LEU A 9 -9.37 23.27 9.26
C LEU A 9 -8.89 21.97 9.90
N VAL A 10 -8.09 21.23 9.15
CA VAL A 10 -7.38 20.04 9.65
C VAL A 10 -6.45 20.47 10.79
N SER A 11 -6.45 19.74 11.90
CA SER A 11 -5.57 20.07 13.04
C SER A 11 -4.10 19.96 12.63
N ILE A 12 -3.23 20.77 13.24
CA ILE A 12 -1.77 20.73 12.96
C ILE A 12 -1.20 19.33 13.22
N GLU A 13 -1.73 18.61 14.19
CA GLU A 13 -1.35 17.22 14.50
C GLU A 13 -1.76 16.27 13.37
N ALA A 14 -2.99 16.37 12.86
CA ALA A 14 -3.44 15.58 11.73
C ALA A 14 -2.61 15.89 10.46
N PHE A 15 -2.24 17.15 10.23
CA PHE A 15 -1.34 17.54 9.13
C PHE A 15 0.07 16.94 9.30
N LYS A 16 0.67 17.01 10.49
CA LYS A 16 1.99 16.42 10.77
C LYS A 16 1.97 14.90 10.61
N SER A 17 0.91 14.23 11.08
CA SER A 17 0.72 12.79 10.89
C SER A 17 0.57 12.43 9.42
N ALA A 18 -0.24 13.18 8.66
CA ALA A 18 -0.34 13.01 7.21
C ALA A 18 0.99 13.22 6.49
N LYS A 19 1.82 14.19 6.93
CA LYS A 19 3.13 14.43 6.33
C LYS A 19 4.14 13.33 6.63
N LYS A 20 4.11 12.76 7.84
CA LYS A 20 4.92 11.58 8.20
C LYS A 20 4.52 10.38 7.34
N VAL A 21 3.22 10.15 7.19
CA VAL A 21 2.64 9.14 6.31
C VAL A 21 3.12 9.31 4.86
N GLU A 22 3.04 10.52 4.31
CA GLU A 22 3.50 10.83 2.96
C GLU A 22 5.00 10.54 2.79
N THR A 23 5.80 10.87 3.80
CA THR A 23 7.26 10.64 3.79
C THR A 23 7.58 9.14 3.84
N ALA A 24 6.86 8.35 4.63
CA ALA A 24 7.01 6.90 4.69
C ALA A 24 6.63 6.24 3.35
N GLY A 25 5.51 6.65 2.75
CA GLY A 25 5.11 6.17 1.42
C GLY A 25 6.15 6.49 0.33
N GLN A 26 6.71 7.71 0.34
CA GLN A 26 7.77 8.13 -0.60
C GLN A 26 9.06 7.34 -0.40
N PHE A 27 9.43 7.05 0.86
CA PHE A 27 10.58 6.22 1.18
C PHE A 27 10.43 4.81 0.59
N HIS A 28 9.30 4.14 0.85
CA HIS A 28 9.04 2.80 0.34
C HIS A 28 9.03 2.75 -1.18
N ALA A 29 8.37 3.71 -1.84
CA ALA A 29 8.39 3.81 -3.30
C ALA A 29 9.83 3.92 -3.84
N SER A 30 10.65 4.77 -3.21
CA SER A 30 12.05 4.94 -3.60
C SER A 30 12.86 3.66 -3.39
N TYR A 31 12.69 3.00 -2.23
CA TYR A 31 13.39 1.76 -1.91
C TYR A 31 13.05 0.63 -2.88
N TYR A 32 11.75 0.36 -3.11
CA TYR A 32 11.32 -0.73 -3.99
C TYR A 32 11.63 -0.45 -5.47
N SER A 33 11.75 0.81 -5.88
CA SER A 33 12.21 1.13 -7.23
C SER A 33 13.63 0.63 -7.53
N LEU A 34 14.47 0.46 -6.50
CA LEU A 34 15.85 -0.03 -6.62
C LEU A 34 15.95 -1.55 -6.65
N LEU A 35 14.89 -2.27 -6.27
CA LEU A 35 14.90 -3.72 -6.23
C LEU A 35 14.73 -4.32 -7.62
N ASP A 36 15.35 -5.48 -7.83
CA ASP A 36 15.09 -6.29 -9.01
C ASP A 36 13.71 -6.94 -8.94
N PHE A 37 13.21 -7.35 -10.10
CA PHE A 37 11.83 -7.85 -10.20
C PHE A 37 11.56 -9.10 -9.33
N ASN A 38 12.55 -9.97 -9.17
CA ASN A 38 12.41 -11.16 -8.32
C ASN A 38 12.36 -10.79 -6.83
N ASP A 39 13.14 -9.79 -6.41
CA ASP A 39 13.13 -9.31 -5.03
C ASP A 39 11.79 -8.65 -4.68
N LEU A 40 11.20 -7.94 -5.65
CA LEU A 40 9.84 -7.39 -5.50
C LEU A 40 8.79 -8.50 -5.30
N LEU A 41 8.88 -9.60 -6.05
CA LEU A 41 7.96 -10.75 -5.86
C LEU A 41 8.17 -11.45 -4.52
N ALA A 42 9.42 -11.60 -4.08
CA ALA A 42 9.75 -12.17 -2.78
C ALA A 42 9.16 -11.31 -1.65
N GLU A 43 9.32 -9.99 -1.73
CA GLU A 43 8.75 -9.04 -0.79
C GLU A 43 7.22 -9.10 -0.77
N ALA A 44 6.58 -9.14 -1.95
CA ALA A 44 5.12 -9.28 -2.04
C ALA A 44 4.63 -10.57 -1.35
N THR A 45 5.39 -11.65 -1.45
CA THR A 45 5.07 -12.93 -0.80
C THR A 45 5.19 -12.84 0.72
N ILE A 46 6.22 -12.18 1.22
CA ILE A 46 6.40 -11.92 2.66
C ILE A 46 5.24 -11.08 3.18
N LEU A 47 4.91 -9.98 2.51
CA LEU A 47 3.82 -9.09 2.91
C LEU A 47 2.46 -9.79 2.91
N MET A 48 2.19 -10.66 1.92
CA MET A 48 0.98 -11.49 1.94
C MET A 48 0.94 -12.42 3.15
N SER A 49 2.07 -13.05 3.50
CA SER A 49 2.17 -13.91 4.68
C SER A 49 1.92 -13.14 5.97
N ASP A 50 2.58 -11.98 6.14
CA ASP A 50 2.43 -11.12 7.32
C ASP A 50 0.98 -10.65 7.50
N ILE A 51 0.34 -10.23 6.39
CA ILE A 51 -1.07 -9.81 6.40
C ILE A 51 -2.00 -10.98 6.72
N SER A 52 -1.73 -12.18 6.20
CA SER A 52 -2.60 -13.35 6.40
C SER A 52 -2.57 -13.92 7.82
N THR A 53 -1.48 -13.70 8.54
CA THR A 53 -1.24 -14.26 9.88
C THR A 53 -1.46 -13.23 10.99
N SER A 54 -1.44 -11.94 10.67
CA SER A 54 -1.60 -10.88 11.66
C SER A 54 -3.06 -10.63 12.01
N THR A 55 -3.32 -10.41 13.31
CA THR A 55 -4.60 -9.90 13.83
C THR A 55 -4.66 -8.37 13.83
N VAL A 56 -3.53 -7.69 13.60
CA VAL A 56 -3.40 -6.23 13.52
C VAL A 56 -2.48 -5.88 12.35
N ILE A 57 -3.00 -5.20 11.34
CA ILE A 57 -2.18 -4.72 10.22
C ILE A 57 -1.73 -3.29 10.52
N ASP A 58 -0.42 -3.09 10.71
CA ASP A 58 0.15 -1.75 10.86
C ASP A 58 0.04 -0.98 9.54
N THR A 59 -0.15 0.33 9.65
CA THR A 59 -0.12 1.30 8.55
C THR A 59 1.17 1.17 7.73
N GLU A 60 2.28 0.80 8.37
CA GLU A 60 3.56 0.53 7.69
C GLU A 60 3.46 -0.64 6.68
N VAL A 61 2.75 -1.72 7.04
CA VAL A 61 2.54 -2.88 6.15
C VAL A 61 1.70 -2.48 4.93
N ILE A 62 0.75 -1.56 5.12
CA ILE A 62 -0.09 -1.02 4.03
C ILE A 62 0.79 -0.22 3.05
N TYR A 63 1.66 0.66 3.53
CA TYR A 63 2.53 1.45 2.64
C TYR A 63 3.53 0.60 1.87
N ARG A 64 4.14 -0.38 2.55
CA ARG A 64 5.02 -1.35 1.89
C ARG A 64 4.28 -2.11 0.79
N SER A 65 3.08 -2.61 1.10
CA SER A 65 2.26 -3.35 0.14
C SER A 65 1.90 -2.52 -1.09
N GLN A 66 1.45 -1.27 -0.90
CA GLN A 66 1.11 -0.39 -2.02
C GLN A 66 2.31 -0.08 -2.90
N ALA A 67 3.47 0.20 -2.31
CA ALA A 67 4.69 0.49 -3.07
C ALA A 67 5.17 -0.72 -3.88
N VAL A 68 5.14 -1.92 -3.29
CA VAL A 68 5.50 -3.17 -3.96
C VAL A 68 4.53 -3.49 -5.11
N ILE A 69 3.22 -3.37 -4.89
CA ILE A 69 2.19 -3.58 -5.93
C ILE A 69 2.42 -2.64 -7.11
N ASN A 70 2.67 -1.35 -6.85
CA ASN A 70 2.89 -0.37 -7.89
C ASN A 70 4.11 -0.70 -8.76
N GLU A 71 5.23 -1.05 -8.14
CA GLU A 71 6.46 -1.42 -8.84
C GLU A 71 6.26 -2.70 -9.67
N ILE A 72 5.65 -3.73 -9.08
CA ILE A 72 5.35 -4.97 -9.76
C ILE A 72 4.43 -4.71 -10.96
N ASN A 73 3.32 -3.98 -10.80
CA ASN A 73 2.38 -3.68 -11.88
C ASN A 73 3.01 -2.86 -13.01
N SER A 74 3.89 -1.91 -12.68
CA SER A 74 4.59 -1.09 -13.67
C SER A 74 5.51 -1.92 -14.56
N ARG A 75 6.15 -2.97 -13.98
CA ARG A 75 7.14 -3.82 -14.66
C ARG A 75 6.52 -5.09 -15.24
N ALA A 76 5.39 -5.56 -14.71
CA ALA A 76 4.68 -6.79 -15.10
C ALA A 76 4.45 -6.89 -16.61
N LYS A 77 4.03 -5.78 -17.23
CA LYS A 77 3.74 -5.69 -18.67
C LYS A 77 4.95 -6.05 -19.55
N SER A 78 6.16 -5.84 -19.05
CA SER A 78 7.41 -6.17 -19.75
C SER A 78 7.89 -7.61 -19.52
N LYS A 79 7.25 -8.37 -18.61
CA LYS A 79 7.70 -9.69 -18.17
C LYS A 79 6.89 -10.87 -18.72
N GLY A 80 5.91 -10.61 -19.58
CA GLY A 80 5.08 -11.62 -20.22
C GLY A 80 3.83 -12.01 -19.43
N GLU A 81 2.88 -12.64 -20.12
CA GLU A 81 1.49 -12.86 -19.69
C GLU A 81 1.34 -13.73 -18.43
N VAL A 82 2.22 -14.72 -18.25
CA VAL A 82 2.22 -15.61 -17.09
C VAL A 82 2.55 -14.85 -15.80
N LEU A 83 3.56 -13.96 -15.84
CA LEU A 83 3.92 -13.14 -14.70
C LEU A 83 2.82 -12.12 -14.39
N PHE A 84 2.24 -11.49 -15.42
CA PHE A 84 1.13 -10.55 -15.27
C PHE A 84 -0.08 -11.19 -14.55
N ASN A 85 -0.42 -12.44 -14.88
CA ASN A 85 -1.53 -13.16 -14.23
C ASN A 85 -1.22 -13.50 -12.76
N ALA A 86 0.00 -13.92 -12.44
CA ALA A 86 0.42 -14.18 -11.07
C ALA A 86 0.40 -12.90 -10.21
N ILE A 87 0.89 -11.80 -10.77
CA ILE A 87 0.88 -10.46 -10.15
C ILE A 87 -0.53 -9.96 -9.89
N THR A 88 -1.43 -10.17 -10.86
CA THR A 88 -2.83 -9.78 -10.73
C THR A 88 -3.52 -10.55 -9.60
N GLN A 89 -3.22 -11.85 -9.43
CA GLN A 89 -3.74 -12.64 -8.31
C GLN A 89 -3.20 -12.18 -6.96
N ILE A 90 -1.92 -11.80 -6.89
CA ILE A 90 -1.27 -11.24 -5.71
C ILE A 90 -1.91 -9.89 -5.34
N SER A 91 -2.02 -8.98 -6.30
CA SER A 91 -2.65 -7.66 -6.11
C SER A 91 -4.09 -7.78 -5.62
N ASN A 92 -4.89 -8.64 -6.26
CA ASN A 92 -6.29 -8.87 -5.86
C ASN A 92 -6.43 -9.46 -4.45
N SER A 93 -5.46 -10.26 -4.01
CA SER A 93 -5.45 -10.82 -2.66
C SER A 93 -5.08 -9.78 -1.61
N LEU A 94 -4.12 -8.90 -1.93
CA LEU A 94 -3.72 -7.78 -1.08
C LEU A 94 -4.87 -6.77 -0.92
N ASP A 95 -5.53 -6.37 -2.00
CA ASP A 95 -6.67 -5.44 -1.95
C ASP A 95 -7.80 -5.98 -1.07
N LYS A 96 -8.17 -7.26 -1.22
CA LYS A 96 -9.20 -7.90 -0.39
C LYS A 96 -8.84 -7.91 1.10
N ASN A 97 -7.56 -8.08 1.43
CA ASN A 97 -7.13 -8.10 2.82
C ASN A 97 -7.11 -6.68 3.42
N ILE A 98 -6.75 -5.65 2.64
CA ILE A 98 -6.85 -4.24 3.04
C ILE A 98 -8.33 -3.86 3.26
N GLU A 99 -9.24 -4.25 2.36
CA GLU A 99 -10.67 -4.01 2.53
C GLU A 99 -11.24 -4.65 3.80
N LYS A 100 -10.86 -5.91 4.08
CA LYS A 100 -11.24 -6.57 5.35
C LYS A 100 -10.75 -5.80 6.57
N TYR A 101 -9.52 -5.30 6.54
CA TYR A 101 -8.97 -4.52 7.64
C TYR A 101 -9.71 -3.20 7.86
N LEU A 102 -10.04 -2.46 6.79
CA LEU A 102 -10.84 -1.24 6.88
C LEU A 102 -12.24 -1.51 7.42
N ALA A 103 -12.81 -2.68 7.12
CA ALA A 103 -14.12 -3.09 7.65
C ALA A 103 -14.07 -3.52 9.13
N MET A 104 -12.93 -3.96 9.66
CA MET A 104 -12.77 -4.36 11.07
C MET A 104 -12.46 -3.18 12.00
N ASN A 105 -12.05 -2.02 11.47
CA ASN A 105 -11.66 -0.83 12.24
C ASN A 105 -12.63 0.37 12.08
N ASN A 106 -13.78 0.17 11.43
CA ASN A 106 -14.92 1.09 11.41
C ASN A 106 -16.07 0.52 12.25
#